data_AF-A0A7V1FWK0-F1
#
_entry.id   AF-A0A7V1FWK0-F1
#
_cell.length_a   1.000
_cell.length_b   1.000
_cell.length_c   1.000
_cell.angle_alpha   90.00
_cell.angle_beta   90.00
_cell.angle_gamma   90.00
#
_symmetry.space_group_name_H-M   'P 1'
#
loop_
_entity.id
_entity.type
_entity.pdbx_description
1 polymer ?
#
loop_
_entity_poly.entity_id
_entity_poly.type
_entity_poly.pdbx_seq_one_letter_code
_entity_poly.pdbx_strand_id
1 'polypeptide(L)'
;MRKDGVAACGCAHSIMMRGLAAYLIENHPEITDKQILEELNAWKVTYFPKQTLTARLQEMEKAGEEGIKDILEEFPGFLPSMVGGC
;
A
#
# COMPACT_ATOMS: atom_id res chain seq x y z
N MET A 1 11.32 -1.50 -2.20
CA MET A 1 12.63 -2.09 -2.54
C MET A 1 13.55 -0.98 -3.00
N ARG A 2 14.85 -1.09 -2.74
CA ARG A 2 15.82 -0.26 -3.46
C ARG A 2 15.91 -0.72 -4.92
N LYS A 3 16.45 0.12 -5.81
CA LYS A 3 16.56 -0.17 -7.26
C LYS A 3 17.39 -1.43 -7.57
N ASP A 4 18.19 -1.88 -6.62
CA ASP A 4 19.06 -3.06 -6.64
C ASP A 4 18.38 -4.33 -6.08
N GLY A 5 17.08 -4.29 -5.76
CA GLY A 5 16.35 -5.42 -5.17
C GLY A 5 16.57 -5.60 -3.67
N VAL A 6 17.43 -4.80 -3.04
CA VAL A 6 17.69 -4.88 -1.60
C VAL A 6 16.45 -4.41 -0.81
N ALA A 7 16.30 -4.99 0.38
CA ALA A 7 15.32 -4.53 1.37
C ALA A 7 15.44 -3.02 1.56
N ALA A 8 14.30 -2.33 1.42
CA ALA A 8 14.26 -0.91 1.74
C ALA A 8 14.40 -0.68 3.25
N CYS A 9 13.90 -1.62 4.06
CA CYS A 9 14.08 -1.68 5.50
C CYS A 9 13.95 -3.13 6.00
N GLY A 10 14.38 -3.40 7.24
CA GLY A 10 14.22 -4.70 7.92
C GLY A 10 12.95 -4.84 8.76
N CYS A 11 11.99 -3.92 8.61
CA CYS A 11 10.83 -3.82 9.50
C CYS A 11 9.73 -4.81 9.14
N ALA A 12 8.80 -5.07 10.08
CA ALA A 12 7.76 -6.10 9.95
C ALA A 12 6.94 -5.98 8.66
N HIS A 13 6.61 -4.75 8.25
CA HIS A 13 5.88 -4.49 7.02
C HIS A 13 6.67 -4.90 5.76
N SER A 14 8.00 -4.79 5.72
CA SER A 14 8.80 -5.25 4.58
C SER A 14 8.93 -6.76 4.55
N ILE A 15 8.96 -7.42 5.72
CA ILE A 15 8.99 -8.88 5.81
C ILE A 15 7.68 -9.44 5.29
N MET A 16 6.55 -8.91 5.75
CA MET A 16 5.22 -9.33 5.30
C MET A 16 5.08 -9.20 3.78
N MET A 17 5.32 -8.00 3.23
CA MET A 17 5.14 -7.75 1.80
C MET A 17 6.03 -8.65 0.92
N ARG A 18 7.24 -8.96 1.37
CA ARG A 18 8.15 -9.88 0.66
C ARG A 18 7.71 -11.33 0.78
N GLY A 19 7.30 -11.74 1.97
CA GLY A 19 6.77 -13.09 2.22
C GLY A 19 5.52 -13.36 1.42
N LEU A 20 4.58 -12.40 1.37
CA LEU A 20 3.38 -12.50 0.55
C LEU A 20 3.72 -12.57 -0.95
N ALA A 21 4.64 -11.73 -1.43
CA ALA A 21 5.10 -11.79 -2.81
C ALA A 21 5.69 -13.16 -3.17
N ALA A 22 6.58 -13.69 -2.33
CA ALA A 22 7.18 -15.00 -2.52
C ALA A 22 6.14 -16.13 -2.50
N TYR A 23 5.21 -16.10 -1.54
CA TYR A 23 4.12 -17.05 -1.43
C TYR A 23 3.26 -17.07 -2.71
N LEU A 24 2.88 -15.90 -3.21
CA LEU A 24 2.08 -15.75 -4.43
C LEU A 24 2.82 -16.29 -5.66
N ILE A 25 4.11 -15.99 -5.81
CA ILE A 25 4.93 -16.50 -6.92
C ILE A 25 5.05 -18.04 -6.87
N GLU A 26 5.26 -18.60 -5.69
CA GLU A 26 5.50 -20.04 -5.53
C GLU A 26 4.22 -20.89 -5.62
N ASN A 27 3.10 -20.38 -5.10
CA ASN A 27 1.88 -21.16 -4.91
C ASN A 27 0.77 -20.82 -5.90
N HIS A 28 0.89 -19.70 -6.61
CA HIS A 28 -0.09 -19.23 -7.59
C HIS A 28 0.58 -18.93 -8.94
N PRO A 29 1.14 -19.91 -9.66
CA PRO A 29 1.78 -19.66 -10.96
C PRO A 29 0.81 -19.15 -12.04
N GLU A 30 -0.50 -19.24 -11.81
CA GLU A 30 -1.56 -18.75 -12.69
C GLU A 30 -1.76 -17.22 -12.65
N ILE A 31 -1.34 -16.55 -11.57
CA ILE A 31 -1.50 -15.10 -11.47
C ILE A 31 -0.31 -14.38 -12.10
N THR A 32 -0.60 -13.34 -12.84
CA THR A 32 0.43 -12.52 -13.50
C THR A 32 1.15 -11.61 -12.49
N ASP A 33 2.37 -11.20 -12.81
CA ASP A 33 3.12 -10.20 -12.02
C ASP A 33 2.28 -8.95 -11.70
N LYS A 34 1.44 -8.51 -12.65
CA LYS A 34 0.53 -7.39 -12.45
C LYS A 34 -0.48 -7.67 -11.33
N GLN A 35 -1.09 -8.86 -11.32
CA GLN A 35 -2.04 -9.26 -10.29
C GLN A 35 -1.36 -9.41 -8.92
N ILE A 36 -0.13 -9.91 -8.89
CA ILE A 36 0.67 -9.95 -7.64
C ILE A 36 0.86 -8.55 -7.09
N LEU A 37 1.20 -7.57 -7.94
CA LEU A 37 1.37 -6.19 -7.54
C LEU A 37 0.05 -5.54 -7.06
N GLU A 38 -1.07 -5.88 -7.69
CA GLU A 38 -2.41 -5.46 -7.25
C GLU A 38 -2.73 -6.00 -5.85
N GLU A 39 -2.47 -7.28 -5.61
CA GLU A 39 -2.66 -7.91 -4.30
C GLU A 39 -1.77 -7.26 -3.24
N LEU A 40 -0.46 -7.12 -3.50
CA LEU A 40 0.46 -6.44 -2.59
C LEU A 40 -0.01 -5.01 -2.27
N ASN A 41 -0.51 -4.26 -3.26
CA ASN A 41 -1.05 -2.92 -3.03
C ASN A 41 -2.30 -2.93 -2.14
N ALA A 42 -3.17 -3.94 -2.26
CA ALA A 42 -4.32 -4.11 -1.37
C ALA A 42 -3.87 -4.30 0.09
N TRP A 43 -2.82 -5.10 0.33
CA TRP A 43 -2.28 -5.32 1.68
C TRP A 43 -1.49 -4.13 2.24
N LYS A 44 -1.03 -3.21 1.38
CA LYS A 44 -0.25 -2.03 1.79
C LYS A 44 -1.03 -1.10 2.71
N VAL A 45 -2.36 -1.01 2.56
CA VAL A 45 -3.22 -0.20 3.42
C VAL A 45 -3.12 -0.61 4.89
N THR A 46 -2.90 -1.90 5.16
CA THR A 46 -2.76 -2.46 6.51
C THR A 46 -1.58 -1.85 7.26
N TYR A 47 -0.51 -1.47 6.56
CA TYR A 47 0.72 -0.94 7.16
C TYR A 47 0.91 0.57 6.98
N PHE A 48 0.30 1.13 5.93
CA PHE A 48 0.42 2.55 5.55
C PHE A 48 -0.96 3.17 5.33
N PRO A 49 -1.85 3.17 6.33
CA PRO A 49 -3.25 3.54 6.12
C PRO A 49 -3.39 5.00 5.70
N LYS A 50 -2.65 5.92 6.33
CA LYS A 50 -2.72 7.35 5.99
C LYS A 50 -2.31 7.60 4.54
N GLN A 51 -1.13 7.13 4.12
CA GLN A 51 -0.60 7.40 2.78
C GLN A 51 -1.44 6.73 1.69
N THR A 52 -1.89 5.49 1.93
CA THR A 52 -2.66 4.74 0.95
C THR A 52 -4.02 5.40 0.72
N LEU A 53 -4.71 5.79 1.80
CA LEU A 53 -6.01 6.43 1.68
C LEU A 53 -5.91 7.88 1.17
N THR A 54 -4.89 8.65 1.57
CA THR A 54 -4.62 9.97 0.98
C THR A 54 -4.36 9.88 -0.53
N ALA A 55 -3.54 8.93 -1.00
CA ALA A 55 -3.30 8.76 -2.43
C ALA A 55 -4.59 8.42 -3.19
N ARG A 56 -5.41 7.52 -2.63
CA ARG A 56 -6.69 7.15 -3.24
C ARG A 56 -7.67 8.33 -3.31
N LEU A 57 -7.77 9.14 -2.26
CA LEU A 57 -8.60 10.34 -2.27
C LEU A 57 -8.10 11.36 -3.30
N GLN A 58 -6.79 11.57 -3.42
CA GLN A 58 -6.24 12.46 -4.45
C GLN A 58 -6.54 11.96 -5.88
N GLU A 59 -6.62 10.65 -6.11
CA GLU A 59 -7.07 10.11 -7.39
C GLU A 59 -8.56 10.39 -7.65
N MET A 60 -9.40 10.23 -6.63
CA MET A 60 -10.86 10.50 -6.71
C MET A 60 -11.13 12.00 -6.95
N GLU A 61 -10.38 12.89 -6.29
CA GLU A 61 -10.43 14.33 -6.55
C GLU A 61 -10.10 14.63 -8.02
N LYS A 62 -9.02 14.05 -8.55
CA LYS A 62 -8.62 14.22 -9.96
C LYS A 62 -9.63 13.64 -10.94
N ALA A 63 -10.37 12.61 -10.54
CA ALA A 63 -11.46 12.02 -11.31
C ALA A 63 -12.74 12.88 -11.30
N GLY A 64 -12.78 13.94 -10.48
CA GLY A 64 -13.91 14.87 -10.39
C GLY A 64 -15.02 14.42 -9.45
N GLU A 65 -14.74 13.52 -8.51
CA GLU A 65 -15.71 13.13 -7.49
C GLU A 65 -15.98 14.29 -6.51
N GLU A 66 -17.26 14.57 -6.26
CA GLU A 66 -17.70 15.66 -5.40
C GLU A 66 -17.40 15.37 -3.90
N GLY A 67 -17.10 16.41 -3.13
CA GLY A 67 -16.86 16.31 -1.67
C GLY A 67 -15.50 15.75 -1.26
N ILE A 68 -14.67 15.27 -2.20
CA ILE A 68 -13.33 14.72 -1.88
C ILE A 68 -12.38 15.80 -1.36
N LYS A 69 -12.49 17.02 -1.88
CA LYS A 69 -11.65 18.14 -1.43
C LYS A 69 -11.87 18.44 0.06
N ASP A 70 -13.13 18.48 0.49
CA ASP A 70 -13.49 18.71 1.88
C ASP A 70 -13.00 17.55 2.77
N ILE A 71 -13.14 16.30 2.30
CA ILE A 71 -12.59 15.12 2.99
C ILE A 71 -11.07 15.18 3.11
N LEU A 72 -10.35 15.67 2.09
CA LEU A 72 -8.89 15.82 2.12
C LEU A 72 -8.45 16.91 3.11
N GLU A 73 -9.22 17.99 3.23
CA GLU A 73 -8.99 19.06 4.20
C GLU A 73 -9.27 18.61 5.64
N GLU A 74 -10.31 17.81 5.85
CA GLU A 74 -10.69 17.23 7.15
C GLU A 74 -9.97 15.91 7.48
N PHE A 75 -9.17 15.40 6.53
CA PHE A 75 -8.71 14.01 6.54
C PHE A 75 -8.03 13.67 7.87
N PRO A 76 -8.53 12.65 8.59
CA PRO A 76 -8.29 12.58 10.01
C PRO A 76 -6.82 12.42 10.38
N GLY A 77 -6.32 13.36 11.17
CA GLY A 77 -4.99 13.30 11.78
C GLY A 77 -4.78 12.11 12.71
N PHE A 78 -5.85 11.38 13.09
CA PHE A 78 -5.77 10.18 13.93
C PHE A 78 -5.19 8.96 13.21
N LEU A 79 -5.18 8.93 11.87
CA LEU A 79 -4.63 7.79 11.14
C LEU A 79 -3.10 7.78 11.25
N PRO A 80 -2.50 6.67 11.70
CA PRO A 80 -1.05 6.57 11.77
C PRO A 80 -0.43 6.56 10.36
N SER A 81 0.75 7.17 10.23
CA SER A 81 1.53 7.07 8.99
C SER A 81 2.10 5.67 8.77
N MET A 82 2.32 4.91 9.82
CA MET A 82 2.79 3.53 9.71
C MET A 82 2.32 2.76 10.93
N VAL A 83 1.96 1.50 10.74
CA VAL A 83 1.69 0.57 11.84
C VAL A 83 2.64 -0.62 11.77
N GLY A 84 2.88 -1.25 12.92
CA GLY A 84 3.72 -2.44 13.02
C GLY A 84 5.22 -2.19 13.24
N GLY A 85 5.65 -0.93 13.25
CA GLY A 85 6.98 -0.51 13.69
C GLY A 85 8.16 -1.07 12.88
N CYS A 86 9.32 -0.55 13.25
CA CYS A 86 10.63 -1.19 13.19
C CYS A 86 11.04 -1.37 14.66
#